data_AF-A0A523TTW1-F1
#
_entry.id   AF-A0A523TTW1-F1
#
_cell.length_a   1.000
_cell.length_b   1.000
_cell.length_c   1.000
_cell.angle_alpha   90.00
_cell.angle_beta   90.00
_cell.angle_gamma   90.00
#
_symmetry.space_group_name_H-M   'P 1'
#
loop_
_entity.id
_entity.type
_entity.pdbx_description
1 polymer ?
#
loop_
_entity_poly.entity_id
_entity_poly.type
_entity_poly.pdbx_seq_one_letter_code
_entity_poly.pdbx_strand_id
1 'polypeptide(L)'
;MIRTFYKSFMFVALSFVLLLKATPCNAGEAQDKFEQLAEKLMVFDASAFLYDRPSSALRGYPVGDRYEKYVAEISAIEAEVEELTELLKHSDPKVRTLALAALLAKEDPKLLPYIHSMVDDSAETFPSPRSLPAPRILTLNNTSALPPTNKQTVGQIARNWLNLYMIHAGFHNGPEDTAGKPGFKTYWAERKDRDYCASWFDVKLRRRGQSTSSTRKGRIEKIRNLRKQIDAIDGDDSAWILLLLFSENYGDYGSQHLVSEKELIEICKKLGPEKLMLMLQRKIPTDDPDLQPRKWNDEPYKNMSRFVLQHAGKLLRKKDAPILLKCEKFNRSHWWPIAAAHLLPENPSYFLHEAFKRFSEDYQADYRAEMVYTIFKLVKKTETGFILDWFYTEEPQRGQYSHCLAIFMRKAALIPGAKTRNLFAAIINDKRFGKLDWQSLDKLTKIINSWVDRPIIDPEEWENVRCPVYKGDFHWRREEAEKKSPEKTGEYLKEIDEYRQKLRDSIPLWNE
;
A
#
# COMPACT_ATOMS: atom_id res chain seq x y z
N MET A 1 48.95 -41.33 36.41
CA MET A 1 49.85 -42.45 36.03
C MET A 1 49.33 -43.00 34.71
N ILE A 2 50.07 -42.77 33.60
CA ILE A 2 50.03 -43.47 32.29
C ILE A 2 48.69 -43.38 31.50
N ARG A 3 48.44 -42.40 30.60
CA ARG A 3 48.86 -42.27 29.16
C ARG A 3 48.63 -43.51 28.30
N THR A 4 47.80 -43.40 27.24
CA THR A 4 48.04 -43.72 25.80
C THR A 4 46.71 -43.52 25.03
N PHE A 5 46.50 -42.42 24.28
CA PHE A 5 46.66 -42.27 22.81
C PHE A 5 45.79 -43.21 21.94
N TYR A 6 44.83 -42.68 21.17
CA TYR A 6 44.87 -42.62 19.68
C TYR A 6 43.57 -42.06 19.04
N LYS A 7 43.79 -41.06 18.16
CA LYS A 7 43.12 -40.71 16.89
C LYS A 7 41.70 -40.10 16.84
N SER A 8 41.74 -38.80 16.56
CA SER A 8 40.84 -38.00 15.73
C SER A 8 40.20 -38.74 14.55
N PHE A 9 38.89 -38.52 14.36
CA PHE A 9 38.26 -38.47 13.03
C PHE A 9 37.30 -37.28 12.99
N MET A 10 37.76 -36.22 12.31
CA MET A 10 36.98 -35.07 11.90
C MET A 10 35.95 -35.53 10.86
N PHE A 11 34.66 -35.49 11.18
CA PHE A 11 33.60 -35.55 10.17
C PHE A 11 33.44 -34.15 9.57
N VAL A 12 34.18 -33.88 8.49
CA VAL A 12 33.85 -32.80 7.56
C VAL A 12 32.67 -33.31 6.73
N ALA A 13 31.46 -32.90 7.10
CA ALA A 13 30.29 -33.06 6.26
C ALA A 13 30.43 -32.10 5.07
N LEU A 14 30.99 -32.62 3.98
CA LEU A 14 31.05 -31.97 2.68
C LEU A 14 29.62 -31.97 2.11
N SER A 15 28.86 -30.91 2.39
CA SER A 15 27.58 -30.66 1.73
C SER A 15 27.84 -30.35 0.25
N PHE A 16 27.84 -31.39 -0.59
CA PHE A 16 27.73 -31.26 -2.03
C PHE A 16 26.35 -30.68 -2.37
N VAL A 17 26.27 -29.35 -2.46
CA VAL A 17 25.19 -28.69 -3.19
C VAL A 17 25.45 -29.01 -4.66
N LEU A 18 24.73 -30.01 -5.18
CA LEU A 18 24.56 -30.23 -6.61
C LEU A 18 23.81 -29.02 -7.17
N LEU A 19 24.57 -27.95 -7.48
CA LEU A 19 24.18 -27.00 -8.52
C LEU A 19 24.18 -27.79 -9.83
N LEU A 20 23.03 -28.34 -10.19
CA LEU A 20 22.71 -28.57 -11.59
C LEU A 20 22.75 -27.19 -12.24
N LYS A 21 23.91 -26.82 -12.79
CA LYS A 21 23.95 -25.80 -13.84
C LYS A 21 23.13 -26.39 -14.97
N ALA A 22 21.91 -25.89 -15.12
CA ALA A 22 21.14 -26.14 -16.32
C ALA A 22 22.00 -25.71 -17.51
N THR A 23 22.12 -26.62 -18.48
CA THR A 23 22.90 -26.36 -19.68
C THR A 23 22.15 -25.25 -20.45
N PRO A 24 22.81 -24.14 -20.81
CA PRO A 24 22.17 -23.11 -21.62
C PRO A 24 21.56 -23.75 -22.88
N CYS A 25 20.36 -23.31 -23.22
CA CYS A 25 19.64 -23.75 -24.40
C CYS A 25 20.53 -23.51 -25.63
N ASN A 26 20.66 -24.46 -26.55
CA ASN A 26 21.38 -24.19 -27.80
C ASN A 26 20.56 -23.22 -28.66
N ALA A 27 21.24 -22.32 -29.38
CA ALA A 27 20.62 -21.45 -30.38
C ALA A 27 19.78 -22.28 -31.38
N GLY A 28 18.47 -21.99 -31.44
CA GLY A 28 17.47 -22.74 -32.20
C GLY A 28 16.46 -23.48 -31.30
N GLU A 29 16.90 -24.07 -30.19
CA GLU A 29 16.01 -24.79 -29.27
C GLU A 29 15.04 -23.84 -28.53
N ALA A 30 15.48 -22.61 -28.25
CA ALA A 30 14.62 -21.58 -27.67
C ALA A 30 13.51 -21.15 -28.65
N GLN A 31 13.86 -20.95 -29.92
CA GLN A 31 12.90 -20.58 -30.96
C GLN A 31 11.81 -21.65 -31.11
N ASP A 32 12.20 -22.91 -31.27
CA ASP A 32 11.25 -24.03 -31.39
C ASP A 32 10.29 -24.10 -30.20
N LYS A 33 10.78 -23.88 -28.97
CA LYS A 33 9.94 -23.84 -27.76
C LYS A 33 8.93 -22.70 -27.81
N PHE A 34 9.35 -21.51 -28.21
CA PHE A 34 8.43 -20.36 -28.32
C PHE A 34 7.40 -20.55 -29.44
N GLU A 35 7.78 -21.10 -30.59
CA GLU A 35 6.85 -21.44 -31.68
C GLU A 35 5.81 -22.47 -31.21
N GLN A 36 6.24 -23.55 -30.55
CA GLN A 36 5.33 -24.54 -29.99
C GLN A 36 4.39 -23.96 -28.93
N LEU A 37 4.87 -23.04 -28.09
CA LEU A 37 4.03 -22.35 -27.11
C LEU A 37 3.03 -21.39 -27.80
N ALA A 38 3.43 -20.73 -28.88
CA ALA A 38 2.56 -19.83 -29.65
C ALA A 38 1.38 -20.55 -30.31
N GLU A 39 1.56 -21.81 -30.69
CA GLU A 39 0.48 -22.68 -31.18
C GLU A 39 -0.48 -23.12 -30.07
N LYS A 40 0.04 -23.42 -28.88
CA LYS A 40 -0.73 -23.99 -27.75
C LYS A 40 -1.47 -22.95 -26.92
N LEU A 41 -0.91 -21.75 -26.80
CA LEU A 41 -1.45 -20.68 -25.98
C LEU A 41 -2.60 -19.96 -26.71
N MET A 42 -3.79 -19.95 -26.11
CA MET A 42 -4.99 -19.38 -26.75
C MET A 42 -5.22 -17.90 -26.42
N VAL A 43 -4.80 -17.47 -25.22
CA VAL A 43 -5.02 -16.13 -24.68
C VAL A 43 -3.79 -15.70 -23.88
N PHE A 44 -3.54 -14.40 -23.79
CA PHE A 44 -2.45 -13.86 -22.97
C PHE A 44 -2.92 -12.70 -22.10
N ASP A 45 -2.98 -12.92 -20.78
CA ASP A 45 -3.26 -11.87 -19.82
C ASP A 45 -1.97 -11.14 -19.44
N ALA A 46 -1.64 -10.11 -20.23
CA ALA A 46 -0.45 -9.30 -20.03
C ALA A 46 -0.41 -8.61 -18.65
N SER A 47 -1.57 -8.31 -18.05
CA SER A 47 -1.64 -7.73 -16.69
C SER A 47 -1.32 -8.76 -15.63
N ALA A 48 -1.86 -9.97 -15.76
CA ALA A 48 -1.54 -11.07 -14.84
C ALA A 48 -0.06 -11.46 -14.92
N PHE A 49 0.50 -11.54 -16.13
CA PHE A 49 1.92 -11.81 -16.34
C PHE A 49 2.83 -10.69 -15.78
N LEU A 50 2.44 -9.42 -15.98
CA LEU A 50 3.19 -8.26 -15.47
C LEU A 50 3.42 -8.33 -13.97
N TYR A 51 2.47 -8.86 -13.20
CA TYR A 51 2.58 -8.99 -11.74
C TYR A 51 2.89 -10.41 -11.28
N ASP A 52 3.24 -11.36 -12.16
CA ASP A 52 3.48 -12.78 -11.82
C ASP A 52 2.33 -13.37 -10.97
N ARG A 53 1.08 -13.13 -11.37
CA ARG A 53 -0.14 -13.55 -10.65
C ARG A 53 -1.07 -14.40 -11.51
N PRO A 54 -1.92 -15.24 -10.89
CA PRO A 54 -3.02 -15.89 -11.61
C PRO A 54 -3.94 -14.89 -12.30
N SER A 55 -4.42 -15.22 -13.50
CA SER A 55 -5.43 -14.41 -14.16
C SER A 55 -6.80 -14.62 -13.51
N SER A 56 -7.34 -13.57 -12.90
CA SER A 56 -8.71 -13.61 -12.37
C SER A 56 -9.75 -13.75 -13.48
N ALA A 57 -9.46 -13.31 -14.71
CA ALA A 57 -10.34 -13.41 -15.85
C ALA A 57 -10.48 -14.85 -16.39
N LEU A 58 -9.50 -15.71 -16.09
CA LEU A 58 -9.53 -17.13 -16.47
C LEU A 58 -10.09 -18.05 -15.38
N ARG A 59 -10.39 -17.52 -14.19
CA ARG A 59 -10.91 -18.32 -13.07
C ARG A 59 -12.24 -18.97 -13.47
N GLY A 60 -12.31 -20.29 -13.33
CA GLY A 60 -13.50 -21.08 -13.66
C GLY A 60 -13.59 -21.52 -15.13
N TYR A 61 -12.60 -21.20 -15.96
CA TYR A 61 -12.52 -21.70 -17.34
C TYR A 61 -11.48 -22.83 -17.46
N PRO A 62 -11.72 -23.88 -18.27
CA PRO A 62 -10.76 -24.98 -18.49
C PRO A 62 -9.41 -24.54 -19.07
N VAL A 63 -9.33 -23.35 -19.65
CA VAL A 63 -8.07 -22.77 -20.15
C VAL A 63 -7.20 -22.20 -19.02
N GLY A 64 -7.75 -21.92 -17.84
CA GLY A 64 -7.04 -21.30 -16.72
C GLY A 64 -5.84 -22.11 -16.24
N ASP A 65 -6.03 -23.40 -15.93
CA ASP A 65 -4.95 -24.26 -15.43
C ASP A 65 -3.83 -24.45 -16.47
N ARG A 66 -4.21 -24.56 -17.76
CA ARG A 66 -3.25 -24.65 -18.87
C ARG A 66 -2.47 -23.35 -19.04
N TYR A 67 -3.13 -22.20 -18.90
CA TYR A 67 -2.50 -20.89 -18.99
C TYR A 67 -1.41 -20.73 -17.91
N GLU A 68 -1.70 -21.08 -16.66
CA GLU A 68 -0.72 -20.98 -15.58
C GLU A 68 0.52 -21.84 -15.83
N LYS A 69 0.34 -23.05 -16.38
CA LYS A 69 1.45 -23.91 -16.79
C LYS A 69 2.30 -23.25 -17.88
N TYR A 70 1.69 -22.72 -18.93
CA TYR A 70 2.43 -22.08 -20.03
C TYR A 70 3.15 -20.81 -19.60
N VAL A 71 2.56 -20.00 -18.71
CA VAL A 71 3.23 -18.83 -18.13
C VAL A 71 4.48 -19.22 -17.33
N ALA A 72 4.39 -20.30 -16.54
CA ALA A 72 5.55 -20.84 -15.84
C ALA A 72 6.62 -21.35 -16.82
N GLU A 73 6.21 -22.03 -17.90
CA GLU A 73 7.12 -22.53 -18.94
C GLU A 73 7.86 -21.39 -19.64
N ILE A 74 7.16 -20.33 -20.08
CA ILE A 74 7.77 -19.12 -20.66
C ILE A 74 8.84 -18.54 -19.74
N SER A 75 8.55 -18.46 -18.44
CA SER A 75 9.48 -17.90 -17.45
C SER A 75 10.66 -18.81 -17.12
N ALA A 76 10.57 -20.09 -17.48
CA ALA A 76 11.59 -21.12 -17.21
C ALA A 76 12.50 -21.40 -18.43
N ILE A 77 12.21 -20.82 -19.60
CA ILE A 77 13.08 -20.94 -20.78
C ILE A 77 14.37 -20.16 -20.51
N GLU A 78 15.48 -20.88 -20.37
CA GLU A 78 16.83 -20.34 -20.21
C GLU A 78 17.44 -19.96 -21.58
N ALA A 79 16.81 -19.02 -22.27
CA ALA A 79 17.33 -18.43 -23.50
C ALA A 79 18.27 -17.26 -23.18
N GLU A 80 19.31 -17.09 -23.98
CA GLU A 80 20.23 -15.95 -23.85
C GLU A 80 19.53 -14.65 -24.31
N VAL A 81 20.03 -13.50 -23.85
CA VAL A 81 19.41 -12.20 -24.19
C VAL A 81 19.45 -11.97 -25.71
N GLU A 82 20.57 -12.30 -26.35
CA GLU A 82 20.78 -12.17 -27.79
C GLU A 82 19.72 -12.96 -28.58
N GLU A 83 19.46 -14.21 -28.18
CA GLU A 83 18.44 -15.07 -28.79
C GLU A 83 17.04 -14.47 -28.64
N LEU A 84 16.69 -14.00 -27.44
CA LEU A 84 15.41 -13.35 -27.19
C LEU A 84 15.24 -12.08 -28.02
N THR A 85 16.30 -11.29 -28.19
CA THR A 85 16.26 -10.07 -29.01
C THR A 85 16.13 -10.35 -30.50
N GLU A 86 16.66 -11.47 -30.99
CA GLU A 86 16.43 -11.90 -32.37
C GLU A 86 14.98 -12.37 -32.57
N LEU A 87 14.41 -13.06 -31.58
CA LEU A 87 12.99 -13.46 -31.61
C LEU A 87 12.03 -12.27 -31.56
N LEU A 88 12.45 -11.08 -31.11
CA LEU A 88 11.65 -9.86 -31.26
C LEU A 88 11.46 -9.42 -32.72
N LYS A 89 12.21 -10.00 -33.67
CA LYS A 89 12.06 -9.76 -35.11
C LYS A 89 11.30 -10.88 -35.82
N HIS A 90 10.89 -11.92 -35.09
CA HIS A 90 10.20 -13.07 -35.66
C HIS A 90 8.92 -12.66 -36.40
N SER A 91 8.57 -13.35 -37.49
CA SER A 91 7.43 -13.00 -38.34
C SER A 91 6.08 -13.14 -37.61
N ASP A 92 5.95 -14.17 -36.76
CA ASP A 92 4.76 -14.39 -35.92
C ASP A 92 4.74 -13.42 -34.69
N PRO A 93 3.74 -12.52 -34.57
CA PRO A 93 3.59 -11.62 -33.42
C PRO A 93 3.39 -12.33 -32.07
N LYS A 94 2.88 -13.57 -32.08
CA LYS A 94 2.75 -14.37 -30.87
C LYS A 94 4.13 -14.74 -30.32
N VAL A 95 5.04 -15.21 -31.17
CA VAL A 95 6.43 -15.50 -30.78
C VAL A 95 7.11 -14.25 -30.23
N ARG A 96 6.94 -13.09 -30.90
CA ARG A 96 7.47 -11.80 -30.38
C ARG A 96 6.93 -11.45 -28.99
N THR A 97 5.65 -11.73 -28.73
CA THR A 97 5.03 -11.51 -27.42
C THR A 97 5.61 -12.43 -26.35
N LEU A 98 5.87 -13.69 -26.67
CA LEU A 98 6.49 -14.63 -25.74
C LEU A 98 7.96 -14.29 -25.46
N ALA A 99 8.70 -13.83 -26.47
CA ALA A 99 10.06 -13.33 -26.30
C ALA A 99 10.10 -12.08 -25.39
N LEU A 100 9.17 -11.13 -25.57
CA LEU A 100 8.99 -10.02 -24.63
C LEU A 100 8.70 -10.52 -23.21
N ALA A 101 7.83 -11.52 -23.06
CA ALA A 101 7.48 -12.08 -21.77
C ALA A 101 8.69 -12.70 -21.06
N ALA A 102 9.53 -13.43 -21.81
CA ALA A 102 10.77 -14.00 -21.31
C ALA A 102 11.80 -12.92 -20.91
N LEU A 103 11.93 -11.84 -21.69
CA LEU A 103 12.78 -10.69 -21.31
C LEU A 103 12.30 -10.06 -19.99
N LEU A 104 10.99 -9.86 -19.82
CA LEU A 104 10.43 -9.34 -18.56
C LEU A 104 10.64 -10.31 -17.39
N ALA A 105 10.55 -11.62 -17.62
CA ALA A 105 10.71 -12.65 -16.60
C ALA A 105 12.13 -12.69 -16.00
N LYS A 106 13.15 -12.23 -16.75
CA LYS A 106 14.52 -12.07 -16.23
C LYS A 106 14.64 -11.00 -15.12
N GLU A 107 13.63 -10.12 -14.96
CA GLU A 107 13.61 -9.03 -13.96
C GLU A 107 14.87 -8.12 -14.01
N ASP A 108 15.46 -7.97 -15.19
CA ASP A 108 16.62 -7.12 -15.42
C ASP A 108 16.20 -5.80 -16.11
N PRO A 109 16.27 -4.65 -15.41
CA PRO A 109 15.94 -3.34 -15.98
C PRO A 109 16.84 -2.94 -17.15
N LYS A 110 18.01 -3.55 -17.34
CA LYS A 110 18.87 -3.32 -18.51
C LYS A 110 18.26 -3.81 -19.81
N LEU A 111 17.22 -4.64 -19.74
CA LEU A 111 16.48 -5.14 -20.91
C LEU A 111 15.33 -4.22 -21.34
N LEU A 112 15.04 -3.14 -20.60
CA LEU A 112 13.97 -2.19 -20.94
C LEU A 112 14.12 -1.56 -22.35
N PRO A 113 15.32 -1.27 -22.88
CA PRO A 113 15.46 -0.79 -24.25
C PRO A 113 14.90 -1.74 -25.32
N TYR A 114 15.02 -3.06 -25.11
CA TYR A 114 14.46 -4.07 -26.02
C TYR A 114 12.92 -4.16 -25.90
N ILE A 115 12.38 -3.94 -24.71
CA ILE A 115 10.92 -3.83 -24.53
C ILE A 115 10.43 -2.52 -25.20
N HIS A 116 11.17 -1.43 -25.02
CA HIS A 116 10.85 -0.14 -25.63
C HIS A 116 10.85 -0.20 -27.17
N SER A 117 11.76 -0.95 -27.80
CA SER A 117 11.77 -1.07 -29.27
C SER A 117 10.50 -1.71 -29.86
N MET A 118 9.68 -2.35 -29.03
CA MET A 118 8.45 -3.01 -29.45
C MET A 118 7.19 -2.15 -29.26
N VAL A 119 7.26 -0.95 -28.65
CA VAL A 119 6.07 -0.16 -28.27
C VAL A 119 5.19 0.28 -29.44
N ASP A 120 5.76 0.33 -30.65
CA ASP A 120 5.08 0.70 -31.90
C ASP A 120 4.66 -0.51 -32.74
N ASP A 121 4.90 -1.74 -32.27
CA ASP A 121 4.47 -2.95 -32.97
C ASP A 121 2.94 -3.07 -32.94
N SER A 122 2.31 -2.76 -34.07
CA SER A 122 0.86 -2.76 -34.25
C SER A 122 0.27 -4.13 -34.58
N ALA A 123 1.08 -5.19 -34.70
CA ALA A 123 0.59 -6.51 -35.05
C ALA A 123 -0.28 -7.09 -33.92
N GLU A 124 -1.47 -7.58 -34.28
CA GLU A 124 -2.35 -8.29 -33.35
C GLU A 124 -1.66 -9.59 -32.89
N THR A 125 -1.69 -9.83 -31.58
CA THR A 125 -1.11 -11.03 -30.96
C THR A 125 -2.22 -11.83 -30.25
N PHE A 126 -1.87 -12.68 -29.29
CA PHE A 126 -2.84 -13.37 -28.44
C PHE A 126 -3.89 -12.40 -27.90
N PRO A 127 -5.19 -12.74 -27.95
CA PRO A 127 -6.22 -11.90 -27.36
C PRO A 127 -6.11 -11.87 -25.83
N SER A 128 -6.52 -10.76 -25.23
CA SER A 128 -6.52 -10.55 -23.77
C SER A 128 -7.86 -10.99 -23.18
N PRO A 129 -7.90 -11.80 -22.09
CA PRO A 129 -9.16 -12.16 -21.47
C PRO A 129 -9.82 -10.94 -20.80
N ARG A 130 -11.13 -10.81 -21.00
CA ARG A 130 -11.91 -9.69 -20.44
C ARG A 130 -12.20 -9.96 -18.96
N SER A 131 -11.80 -9.03 -18.08
CA SER A 131 -12.21 -9.07 -16.68
C SER A 131 -13.72 -8.84 -16.57
N LEU A 132 -14.44 -9.79 -15.96
CA LEU A 132 -15.88 -9.69 -15.71
C LEU A 132 -16.14 -9.33 -14.24
N PRO A 133 -17.16 -8.50 -13.92
CA PRO A 133 -17.52 -8.19 -12.54
C PRO A 133 -18.01 -9.44 -11.78
N ALA A 134 -17.72 -9.46 -10.47
CA ALA A 134 -17.69 -10.65 -9.63
C ALA A 134 -19.01 -11.42 -9.34
N PRO A 135 -20.25 -10.97 -9.61
CA PRO A 135 -21.40 -11.88 -9.46
C PRO A 135 -21.63 -12.79 -10.68
N ARG A 136 -20.99 -12.54 -11.84
CA ARG A 136 -21.20 -13.36 -13.05
C ARG A 136 -20.47 -14.71 -13.04
N ILE A 137 -19.39 -14.86 -12.28
CA ILE A 137 -18.57 -16.10 -12.29
C ILE A 137 -19.30 -17.25 -11.57
N LEU A 138 -20.16 -16.96 -10.58
CA LEU A 138 -20.90 -17.98 -9.83
C LEU A 138 -22.19 -18.46 -10.53
N THR A 139 -22.63 -17.78 -11.60
CA THR A 139 -23.90 -18.08 -12.30
C THR A 139 -23.71 -18.65 -13.70
N LEU A 140 -22.48 -18.71 -14.21
CA LEU A 140 -22.22 -19.28 -15.52
C LEU A 140 -22.06 -20.80 -15.40
N ASN A 141 -23.12 -21.53 -15.71
CA ASN A 141 -23.06 -22.87 -16.34
C ASN A 141 -22.38 -22.72 -17.71
N ASN A 142 -21.13 -22.24 -17.74
CA ASN A 142 -20.46 -21.85 -18.97
C ASN A 142 -20.02 -23.13 -19.69
N THR A 143 -20.70 -23.47 -20.78
CA THR A 143 -20.28 -24.51 -21.72
C THR A 143 -19.13 -24.06 -22.63
N SER A 144 -18.78 -22.75 -22.61
CA SER A 144 -17.66 -22.22 -23.38
C SER A 144 -16.32 -22.56 -22.74
N ALA A 145 -15.39 -23.10 -23.55
CA ALA A 145 -14.03 -23.40 -23.12
C ALA A 145 -13.15 -22.15 -22.89
N LEU A 146 -13.59 -20.97 -23.40
CA LEU A 146 -12.83 -19.71 -23.35
C LEU A 146 -13.68 -18.55 -22.78
N PRO A 147 -13.03 -17.60 -22.06
CA PRO A 147 -13.68 -16.36 -21.65
C PRO A 147 -13.88 -15.41 -22.84
N PRO A 148 -14.76 -14.40 -22.70
CA PRO A 148 -14.76 -13.26 -23.63
C PRO A 148 -13.39 -12.58 -23.67
N THR A 149 -12.96 -12.14 -24.83
CA THR A 149 -11.64 -11.53 -25.03
C THR A 149 -11.69 -10.17 -25.72
N ASN A 150 -10.64 -9.37 -25.54
CA ASN A 150 -10.36 -8.17 -26.31
C ASN A 150 -9.14 -8.40 -27.21
N LYS A 151 -9.10 -7.75 -28.37
CA LYS A 151 -7.89 -7.67 -29.20
C LYS A 151 -6.80 -6.88 -28.46
N GLN A 152 -5.54 -7.26 -28.67
CA GLN A 152 -4.38 -6.49 -28.23
C GLN A 152 -3.22 -6.67 -29.21
N THR A 153 -2.29 -5.72 -29.23
CA THR A 153 -1.07 -5.78 -30.07
C THR A 153 0.18 -6.04 -29.24
N VAL A 154 1.26 -6.45 -29.89
CA VAL A 154 2.59 -6.60 -29.25
C VAL A 154 3.01 -5.27 -28.58
N GLY A 155 2.85 -4.14 -29.27
CA GLY A 155 3.21 -2.83 -28.75
C GLY A 155 2.37 -2.34 -27.57
N GLN A 156 1.09 -2.71 -27.51
CA GLN A 156 0.27 -2.43 -26.32
C GLN A 156 0.80 -3.17 -25.08
N ILE A 157 1.23 -4.43 -25.24
CA ILE A 157 1.83 -5.22 -24.17
C ILE A 157 3.15 -4.59 -23.72
N ALA A 158 4.05 -4.30 -24.67
CA ALA A 158 5.34 -3.66 -24.40
C ALA A 158 5.18 -2.32 -23.65
N ARG A 159 4.26 -1.46 -24.12
CA ARG A 159 3.94 -0.18 -23.48
C ARG A 159 3.45 -0.34 -22.05
N ASN A 160 2.55 -1.28 -21.79
CA ASN A 160 2.03 -1.53 -20.44
C ASN A 160 3.13 -1.97 -19.47
N TRP A 161 4.03 -2.84 -19.93
CA TRP A 161 5.13 -3.34 -19.10
C TRP A 161 6.20 -2.28 -18.85
N LEU A 162 6.54 -1.49 -19.87
CA LEU A 162 7.46 -0.37 -19.74
C LEU A 162 6.91 0.71 -18.79
N ASN A 163 5.61 1.02 -18.93
CA ASN A 163 4.93 1.99 -18.08
C ASN A 163 4.99 1.62 -16.60
N LEU A 164 5.03 0.33 -16.23
CA LEU A 164 5.21 -0.06 -14.83
C LEU A 164 6.51 0.54 -14.26
N TYR A 165 7.63 0.30 -14.91
CA TYR A 165 8.93 0.83 -14.47
C TYR A 165 8.96 2.36 -14.47
N MET A 166 8.41 2.97 -15.50
CA MET A 166 8.35 4.43 -15.63
C MET A 166 7.49 5.09 -14.56
N ILE A 167 6.28 4.59 -14.29
CA ILE A 167 5.34 5.13 -13.29
C ILE A 167 5.96 5.07 -11.89
N HIS A 168 6.63 3.96 -11.55
CA HIS A 168 7.31 3.81 -10.26
C HIS A 168 8.53 4.73 -10.14
N ALA A 169 9.12 5.15 -11.26
CA ALA A 169 10.11 6.21 -11.33
C ALA A 169 9.50 7.61 -11.57
N GLY A 170 8.18 7.79 -11.44
CA GLY A 170 7.51 9.11 -11.54
C GLY A 170 7.23 9.61 -12.96
N PHE A 171 7.39 8.78 -13.99
CA PHE A 171 7.10 9.07 -15.38
C PHE A 171 5.72 8.51 -15.76
N HIS A 172 4.70 9.37 -15.86
CA HIS A 172 3.29 8.96 -16.06
C HIS A 172 2.75 9.19 -17.48
N ASN A 173 3.55 9.78 -18.37
CA ASN A 173 3.06 10.26 -19.66
C ASN A 173 3.23 9.25 -20.81
N GLY A 174 3.64 8.02 -20.51
CA GLY A 174 3.95 7.01 -21.52
C GLY A 174 5.40 7.10 -22.03
N PRO A 175 5.77 6.23 -23.00
CA PRO A 175 7.13 6.11 -23.50
C PRO A 175 7.58 7.28 -24.39
N GLU A 176 6.67 8.05 -24.98
CA GLU A 176 7.04 9.16 -25.88
C GLU A 176 7.47 10.41 -25.12
N ASP A 177 8.63 10.95 -25.47
CA ASP A 177 9.06 12.27 -25.01
C ASP A 177 8.32 13.36 -25.81
N THR A 178 7.48 14.13 -25.13
CA THR A 178 6.78 15.31 -25.70
C THR A 178 7.06 16.57 -24.89
N ALA A 179 6.79 17.75 -25.45
CA ALA A 179 7.09 19.02 -24.79
C ALA A 179 6.44 19.10 -23.39
N GLY A 180 7.28 19.17 -22.35
CA GLY A 180 6.86 19.21 -20.95
C GLY A 180 6.43 17.86 -20.34
N LYS A 181 6.55 16.76 -21.10
CA LYS A 181 6.18 15.40 -20.67
C LYS A 181 7.32 14.45 -21.04
N PRO A 182 8.29 14.24 -20.12
CA PRO A 182 9.39 13.34 -20.38
C PRO A 182 8.89 11.89 -20.49
N GLY A 183 9.44 11.17 -21.45
CA GLY A 183 9.15 9.77 -21.79
C GLY A 183 10.32 8.85 -21.49
N PHE A 184 10.43 7.74 -22.23
CA PHE A 184 11.40 6.68 -21.96
C PHE A 184 12.84 7.15 -22.16
N LYS A 185 13.13 8.00 -23.14
CA LYS A 185 14.50 8.49 -23.38
C LYS A 185 15.01 9.25 -22.16
N THR A 186 14.19 10.13 -21.61
CA THR A 186 14.52 10.88 -20.39
C THR A 186 14.64 9.96 -19.18
N TYR A 187 13.70 9.04 -18.99
CA TYR A 187 13.76 8.02 -17.94
C TYR A 187 15.07 7.21 -17.98
N TRP A 188 15.45 6.76 -19.16
CA TRP A 188 16.59 5.87 -19.37
C TRP A 188 17.93 6.59 -19.24
N ALA A 189 18.01 7.85 -19.66
CA ALA A 189 19.25 8.63 -19.61
C ALA A 189 19.89 8.69 -18.21
N GLU A 190 19.08 8.76 -17.15
CA GLU A 190 19.54 8.84 -15.75
C GLU A 190 19.84 7.47 -15.13
N ARG A 191 19.46 6.37 -15.77
CA ARG A 191 19.42 5.02 -15.17
C ARG A 191 20.23 3.98 -15.93
N LYS A 192 20.54 4.22 -17.21
CA LYS A 192 21.23 3.28 -18.10
C LYS A 192 22.59 2.80 -17.57
N ASP A 193 23.30 3.64 -16.80
CA ASP A 193 24.64 3.35 -16.29
C ASP A 193 24.64 2.98 -14.79
N ARG A 194 23.46 2.93 -14.14
CA ARG A 194 23.34 2.59 -12.71
C ARG A 194 23.17 1.10 -12.50
N ASP A 195 23.79 0.54 -11.47
CA ASP A 195 23.58 -0.87 -11.11
C ASP A 195 22.20 -1.12 -10.50
N TYR A 196 21.66 -0.09 -9.84
CA TYR A 196 20.33 -0.11 -9.24
C TYR A 196 19.65 1.25 -9.25
N CYS A 197 18.33 1.23 -9.16
CA CYS A 197 17.49 2.37 -8.82
C CYS A 197 16.35 1.90 -7.90
N ALA A 198 15.88 2.74 -6.98
CA ALA A 198 14.84 2.38 -6.02
C ALA A 198 13.53 1.91 -6.68
N SER A 199 13.13 2.52 -7.81
CA SER A 199 11.92 2.10 -8.56
C SER A 199 12.03 0.67 -9.09
N TRP A 200 13.22 0.20 -9.44
CA TRP A 200 13.41 -1.17 -9.93
C TRP A 200 13.13 -2.19 -8.83
N PHE A 201 13.47 -1.86 -7.58
CA PHE A 201 13.10 -2.69 -6.43
C PHE A 201 11.60 -2.62 -6.12
N ASP A 202 10.92 -1.49 -6.35
CA ASP A 202 9.45 -1.40 -6.20
C ASP A 202 8.75 -2.32 -7.22
N VAL A 203 9.18 -2.30 -8.48
CA VAL A 203 8.66 -3.22 -9.51
C VAL A 203 8.89 -4.67 -9.12
N LYS A 204 10.11 -5.03 -8.67
CA LYS A 204 10.43 -6.38 -8.19
C LYS A 204 9.57 -6.76 -6.98
N LEU A 205 9.37 -5.86 -6.02
CA LEU A 205 8.53 -6.12 -4.85
C LEU A 205 7.09 -6.40 -5.26
N ARG A 206 6.53 -5.61 -6.17
CA ARG A 206 5.16 -5.80 -6.69
C ARG A 206 4.99 -7.11 -7.43
N ARG A 207 5.95 -7.49 -8.29
CA ARG A 207 5.95 -8.79 -8.96
C ARG A 207 6.06 -9.93 -7.96
N ARG A 208 7.00 -9.84 -7.00
CA ARG A 208 7.21 -10.86 -5.98
C ARG A 208 6.03 -10.98 -5.03
N GLY A 209 5.37 -9.88 -4.67
CA GLY A 209 4.13 -9.83 -3.88
C GLY A 209 2.85 -10.00 -4.69
N GLN A 210 2.94 -10.20 -6.01
CA GLN A 210 1.80 -10.33 -6.94
C GLN A 210 0.87 -9.10 -7.03
N SER A 211 1.30 -7.96 -6.46
CA SER A 211 0.50 -6.75 -6.26
C SER A 211 -0.87 -7.05 -5.64
N THR A 212 -0.95 -8.04 -4.74
CA THR A 212 -2.19 -8.41 -4.04
C THR A 212 -2.17 -7.92 -2.60
N SER A 213 -3.30 -7.36 -2.13
CA SER A 213 -3.49 -7.04 -0.72
C SER A 213 -3.56 -8.33 0.10
N SER A 214 -2.74 -8.39 1.15
CA SER A 214 -2.32 -9.60 1.86
C SER A 214 -1.44 -10.50 0.98
N THR A 215 -0.17 -10.58 1.36
CA THR A 215 0.82 -11.42 0.67
C THR A 215 0.52 -12.90 0.85
N ARG A 216 0.54 -13.66 -0.24
CA ARG A 216 0.34 -15.12 -0.19
C ARG A 216 1.56 -15.81 0.42
N LYS A 217 1.34 -16.83 1.27
CA LYS A 217 2.42 -17.57 1.97
C LYS A 217 3.56 -18.03 1.05
N GLY A 218 3.25 -18.59 -0.12
CA GLY A 218 4.24 -19.07 -1.09
C GLY A 218 5.10 -17.97 -1.76
N ARG A 219 4.79 -16.69 -1.53
CA ARG A 219 5.51 -15.54 -2.10
C ARG A 219 6.50 -14.90 -1.13
N ILE A 220 6.38 -15.21 0.17
CA ILE A 220 7.20 -14.60 1.23
C ILE A 220 8.70 -14.85 0.98
N GLU A 221 9.08 -16.05 0.52
CA GLU A 221 10.50 -16.36 0.27
C GLU A 221 11.07 -15.56 -0.91
N LYS A 222 10.28 -15.29 -1.96
CA LYS A 222 10.70 -14.41 -3.05
C LYS A 222 10.98 -12.98 -2.56
N ILE A 223 10.13 -12.47 -1.65
CA ILE A 223 10.30 -11.16 -1.02
C ILE A 223 11.55 -11.14 -0.12
N ARG A 224 11.81 -12.19 0.65
CA ARG A 224 13.04 -12.31 1.45
C ARG A 224 14.30 -12.33 0.59
N ASN A 225 14.25 -12.98 -0.57
CA ASN A 225 15.36 -12.92 -1.52
C ASN A 225 15.53 -11.51 -2.14
N LEU A 226 14.45 -10.72 -2.26
CA LEU A 226 14.57 -9.30 -2.63
C LEU A 226 15.29 -8.51 -1.54
N ARG A 227 14.93 -8.79 -0.28
CA ARG A 227 15.57 -8.14 0.87
C ARG A 227 17.09 -8.35 0.87
N LYS A 228 17.55 -9.58 0.64
CA LYS A 228 19.00 -9.88 0.51
C LYS A 228 19.69 -9.08 -0.59
N GLN A 229 19.01 -8.81 -1.71
CA GLN A 229 19.56 -7.99 -2.80
C GLN A 229 19.70 -6.52 -2.37
N ILE A 230 18.73 -6.00 -1.62
CA ILE A 230 18.77 -4.63 -1.10
C ILE A 230 19.84 -4.49 -0.02
N ASP A 231 19.97 -5.48 0.88
CA ASP A 231 20.98 -5.49 1.94
C ASP A 231 22.43 -5.57 1.40
N ALA A 232 22.62 -6.04 0.17
CA ALA A 232 23.91 -6.09 -0.50
C ALA A 232 24.34 -4.75 -1.14
N ILE A 233 23.47 -3.74 -1.12
CA ILE A 233 23.81 -2.39 -1.60
C ILE A 233 24.64 -1.67 -0.54
N ASP A 234 25.80 -1.18 -0.96
CA ASP A 234 26.71 -0.46 -0.08
C ASP A 234 26.14 0.89 0.39
N GLY A 235 26.57 1.32 1.58
CA GLY A 235 26.23 2.63 2.11
C GLY A 235 24.77 2.76 2.57
N ASP A 236 24.25 3.98 2.47
CA ASP A 236 22.92 4.34 3.00
C ASP A 236 21.77 4.03 2.03
N ASP A 237 22.06 3.73 0.77
CA ASP A 237 21.03 3.55 -0.27
C ASP A 237 20.11 2.39 0.04
N SER A 238 20.62 1.30 0.61
CA SER A 238 19.80 0.17 1.11
C SER A 238 18.72 0.65 2.09
N ALA A 239 19.07 1.55 3.01
CA ALA A 239 18.15 2.12 3.98
C ALA A 239 17.12 3.04 3.35
N TRP A 240 17.52 3.87 2.37
CA TRP A 240 16.59 4.74 1.64
C TRP A 240 15.61 3.95 0.78
N ILE A 241 16.08 2.89 0.12
CA ILE A 241 15.24 1.98 -0.67
C ILE A 241 14.22 1.29 0.25
N LEU A 242 14.64 0.76 1.40
CA LEU A 242 13.70 0.14 2.35
C LEU A 242 12.66 1.14 2.87
N LEU A 243 13.07 2.39 3.12
CA LEU A 243 12.15 3.45 3.52
C LEU A 243 11.15 3.81 2.41
N LEU A 244 11.57 3.83 1.15
CA LEU A 244 10.68 4.05 -0.01
C LEU A 244 9.68 2.89 -0.17
N LEU A 245 10.15 1.65 -0.03
CA LEU A 245 9.34 0.45 -0.22
C LEU A 245 8.40 0.16 0.95
N PHE A 246 8.66 0.74 2.12
CA PHE A 246 7.75 0.73 3.25
C PHE A 246 6.64 1.77 3.03
N SER A 247 5.70 1.45 2.16
CA SER A 247 4.53 2.29 1.90
C SER A 247 3.27 1.65 2.48
N GLU A 248 2.69 2.27 3.50
CA GLU A 248 1.37 1.90 4.04
C GLU A 248 0.21 2.27 3.10
N ASN A 249 0.38 3.31 2.26
CA ASN A 249 -0.74 3.91 1.51
C ASN A 249 -1.22 3.09 0.30
N TYR A 250 -0.44 2.13 -0.19
CA TYR A 250 -0.78 1.36 -1.38
C TYR A 250 -1.29 -0.06 -1.06
N GLY A 251 -1.46 -0.40 0.22
CA GLY A 251 -1.75 -1.77 0.64
C GLY A 251 -0.47 -2.59 0.82
N ASP A 252 -0.53 -3.59 1.70
CA ASP A 252 0.60 -4.48 1.97
C ASP A 252 0.82 -5.44 0.79
N TYR A 253 1.52 -4.96 -0.24
CA TYR A 253 2.04 -5.75 -1.36
C TYR A 253 3.32 -6.51 -1.00
N GLY A 254 3.49 -6.87 0.27
CA GLY A 254 4.66 -7.57 0.78
C GLY A 254 5.69 -6.67 1.43
N SER A 255 5.41 -5.37 1.59
CA SER A 255 6.28 -4.43 2.29
C SER A 255 6.51 -4.88 3.75
N GLN A 256 5.49 -5.40 4.43
CA GLN A 256 5.62 -5.91 5.81
C GLN A 256 6.49 -7.18 5.90
N HIS A 257 6.61 -7.94 4.82
CA HIS A 257 7.49 -9.10 4.73
C HIS A 257 8.91 -8.75 4.25
N LEU A 258 9.09 -7.55 3.68
CA LEU A 258 10.39 -7.03 3.29
C LEU A 258 11.12 -6.42 4.48
N VAL A 259 10.42 -5.59 5.26
CA VAL A 259 10.92 -4.94 6.47
C VAL A 259 9.75 -4.63 7.41
N SER A 260 9.91 -4.95 8.70
CA SER A 260 8.91 -4.58 9.70
C SER A 260 9.05 -3.11 10.10
N GLU A 261 7.97 -2.46 10.57
CA GLU A 261 8.03 -1.08 11.08
C GLU A 261 9.13 -0.91 12.15
N LYS A 262 9.20 -1.84 13.10
CA LYS A 262 10.21 -1.84 14.17
C LYS A 262 11.63 -1.89 13.61
N GLU A 263 11.87 -2.74 12.63
CA GLU A 263 13.17 -2.87 11.98
C GLU A 263 13.52 -1.59 11.20
N LEU A 264 12.56 -1.02 10.47
CA LEU A 264 12.78 0.20 9.71
C LEU A 264 13.10 1.39 10.62
N ILE A 265 12.48 1.47 11.80
CA ILE A 265 12.88 2.45 12.83
C ILE A 265 14.36 2.29 13.21
N GLU A 266 14.85 1.05 13.42
CA GLU A 266 16.26 0.82 13.75
C GLU A 266 17.20 1.14 12.58
N ILE A 267 16.78 0.89 11.34
CA ILE A 267 17.51 1.30 10.13
C ILE A 267 17.59 2.84 10.05
N CYS A 268 16.48 3.55 10.25
CA CYS A 268 16.47 5.01 10.27
C CYS A 268 17.30 5.60 11.42
N LYS A 269 17.36 4.94 12.59
CA LYS A 269 18.27 5.36 13.68
C LYS A 269 19.74 5.26 13.26
N LYS A 270 20.13 4.24 12.51
CA LYS A 270 21.50 4.08 11.98
C LYS A 270 21.85 5.16 10.94
N LEU A 271 20.90 5.56 10.10
CA LEU A 271 21.07 6.72 9.20
C LEU A 271 21.38 8.01 9.97
N GLY A 272 20.73 8.17 11.12
CA GLY A 272 20.93 9.29 12.03
C GLY A 272 20.06 10.51 11.69
N PRO A 273 19.79 11.37 12.69
CA PRO A 273 18.88 12.50 12.54
C PRO A 273 19.36 13.53 11.51
N GLU A 274 20.66 13.66 11.29
CA GLU A 274 21.23 14.58 10.29
C GLU A 274 20.76 14.25 8.87
N LYS A 275 20.92 12.99 8.44
CA LYS A 275 20.54 12.54 7.10
C LYS A 275 19.03 12.55 6.92
N LEU A 276 18.28 12.13 7.94
CA LEU A 276 16.82 12.19 7.94
C LEU A 276 16.31 13.64 7.82
N MET A 277 16.94 14.60 8.51
CA MET A 277 16.59 16.01 8.39
C MET A 277 16.95 16.59 7.01
N LEU A 278 18.05 16.15 6.40
CA LEU A 278 18.36 16.53 5.01
C LEU A 278 17.29 16.02 4.05
N MET A 279 16.84 14.77 4.19
CA MET A 279 15.73 14.22 3.42
C MET A 279 14.43 15.02 3.63
N LEU A 280 14.03 15.31 4.87
CA LEU A 280 12.83 16.14 5.13
C LEU A 280 12.92 17.57 4.54
N GLN A 281 14.14 18.08 4.35
CA GLN A 281 14.42 19.35 3.68
C GLN A 281 14.53 19.25 2.16
N ARG A 282 14.16 18.11 1.56
CA ARG A 282 14.27 17.82 0.12
C ARG A 282 15.72 17.85 -0.39
N LYS A 283 16.66 17.42 0.45
CA LYS A 283 18.11 17.36 0.18
C LYS A 283 18.67 15.98 0.55
N ILE A 284 17.94 14.91 0.22
CA ILE A 284 18.33 13.55 0.56
C ILE A 284 19.75 13.24 0.05
N PRO A 285 20.66 12.70 0.88
CA PRO A 285 22.05 12.48 0.50
C PRO A 285 22.21 11.14 -0.24
N THR A 286 21.64 11.05 -1.45
CA THR A 286 21.78 9.92 -2.38
C THR A 286 21.80 10.49 -3.80
N ASP A 287 22.42 9.77 -4.73
CA ASP A 287 22.46 10.12 -6.16
C ASP A 287 21.39 9.37 -6.97
N ASP A 288 20.61 8.48 -6.33
CA ASP A 288 19.53 7.75 -6.98
C ASP A 288 18.41 8.73 -7.43
N PRO A 289 18.13 8.85 -8.74
CA PRO A 289 17.09 9.74 -9.26
C PRO A 289 15.68 9.33 -8.82
N ASP A 290 15.48 8.09 -8.35
CA ASP A 290 14.21 7.59 -7.83
C ASP A 290 13.91 8.01 -6.41
N LEU A 291 14.94 8.37 -5.66
CA LEU A 291 14.82 8.84 -4.29
C LEU A 291 14.77 10.37 -4.21
N GLN A 292 15.02 11.08 -5.32
CA GLN A 292 14.99 12.53 -5.34
C GLN A 292 13.56 13.10 -5.22
N PRO A 293 13.41 14.24 -4.52
CA PRO A 293 12.14 14.94 -4.42
C PRO A 293 11.71 15.53 -5.78
N ARG A 294 10.45 15.34 -6.16
CA ARG A 294 9.91 15.74 -7.47
C ARG A 294 8.89 16.86 -7.37
N LYS A 295 8.77 17.68 -8.41
CA LYS A 295 7.74 18.71 -8.50
C LYS A 295 6.34 18.12 -8.69
N TRP A 296 6.27 17.02 -9.42
CA TRP A 296 5.03 16.30 -9.76
C TRP A 296 5.15 14.85 -9.28
N ASN A 297 4.04 14.28 -8.82
CA ASN A 297 3.97 12.89 -8.36
C ASN A 297 5.05 12.53 -7.31
N ASP A 298 5.17 13.37 -6.29
CA ASP A 298 6.13 13.21 -5.19
C ASP A 298 5.64 12.22 -4.11
N GLU A 299 4.64 11.39 -4.42
CA GLU A 299 3.97 10.53 -3.43
C GLU A 299 4.91 9.53 -2.75
N PRO A 300 5.85 8.85 -3.44
CA PRO A 300 6.83 8.01 -2.76
C PRO A 300 7.67 8.79 -1.74
N TYR A 301 8.16 9.98 -2.11
CA TYR A 301 8.94 10.85 -1.23
C TYR A 301 8.12 11.35 -0.03
N LYS A 302 6.84 11.67 -0.26
CA LYS A 302 5.89 12.03 0.80
C LYS A 302 5.68 10.88 1.78
N ASN A 303 5.63 9.64 1.32
CA ASN A 303 5.50 8.46 2.17
C ASN A 303 6.75 8.25 3.03
N MET A 304 7.95 8.37 2.45
CA MET A 304 9.20 8.35 3.20
C MET A 304 9.22 9.45 4.29
N SER A 305 8.84 10.67 3.91
CA SER A 305 8.75 11.81 4.84
C SER A 305 7.73 11.53 5.95
N ARG A 306 6.56 11.02 5.59
CA ARG A 306 5.48 10.67 6.53
C ARG A 306 5.95 9.67 7.59
N PHE A 307 6.64 8.60 7.19
CA PHE A 307 7.17 7.61 8.13
C PHE A 307 8.11 8.27 9.16
N VAL A 308 9.06 9.09 8.70
CA VAL A 308 9.99 9.79 9.60
C VAL A 308 9.25 10.74 10.53
N LEU A 309 8.23 11.46 10.05
CA LEU A 309 7.42 12.37 10.86
C LEU A 309 6.56 11.63 11.90
N GLN A 310 5.96 10.50 11.54
CA GLN A 310 5.18 9.64 12.45
C GLN A 310 6.05 9.07 13.59
N HIS A 311 7.35 8.87 13.34
CA HIS A 311 8.32 8.37 14.31
C HIS A 311 9.32 9.44 14.80
N ALA A 312 9.02 10.73 14.62
CA ALA A 312 9.95 11.82 14.91
C ALA A 312 10.53 11.76 16.32
N GLY A 313 9.72 11.46 17.33
CA GLY A 313 10.19 11.34 18.73
C GLY A 313 11.21 10.21 18.98
N LYS A 314 11.36 9.26 18.04
CA LYS A 314 12.37 8.19 18.09
C LYS A 314 13.56 8.43 17.15
N LEU A 315 13.40 9.28 16.14
CA LEU A 315 14.33 9.40 15.00
C LEU A 315 15.02 10.76 14.93
N LEU A 316 14.43 11.81 15.50
CA LEU A 316 14.89 13.19 15.41
C LEU A 316 15.19 13.77 16.81
N ARG A 317 15.77 14.97 16.86
CA ARG A 317 16.19 15.63 18.10
C ARG A 317 15.28 16.81 18.39
N LYS A 318 15.17 17.20 19.67
CA LYS A 318 14.40 18.39 20.09
C LYS A 318 14.71 19.64 19.26
N LYS A 319 16.00 19.87 18.96
CA LYS A 319 16.48 21.02 18.17
C LYS A 319 16.00 21.05 16.71
N ASP A 320 15.49 19.93 16.19
CA ASP A 320 15.03 19.82 14.81
C ASP A 320 13.59 20.36 14.64
N ALA A 321 12.81 20.51 15.73
CA ALA A 321 11.40 20.91 15.69
C ALA A 321 11.14 22.26 14.96
N PRO A 322 11.92 23.34 15.15
CA PRO A 322 11.73 24.58 14.40
C PRO A 322 11.95 24.42 12.89
N ILE A 323 12.82 23.48 12.48
CA ILE A 323 13.09 23.19 11.07
C ILE A 323 11.90 22.43 10.47
N LEU A 324 11.31 21.47 11.21
CA LEU A 324 10.12 20.74 10.76
C LEU A 324 8.95 21.68 10.44
N LEU A 325 8.70 22.66 11.32
CA LEU A 325 7.64 23.66 11.09
C LEU A 325 7.91 24.50 9.83
N LYS A 326 9.17 24.80 9.51
CA LYS A 326 9.54 25.49 8.26
C LYS A 326 9.41 24.58 7.03
N CYS A 327 9.49 23.26 7.18
CA CYS A 327 9.35 22.30 6.09
C CYS A 327 7.89 22.05 5.68
N GLU A 328 6.91 22.45 6.50
CA GLU A 328 5.48 22.38 6.18
C GLU A 328 5.15 23.00 4.81
N LYS A 329 5.90 24.03 4.39
CA LYS A 329 5.77 24.70 3.08
C LYS A 329 6.04 23.82 1.87
N PHE A 330 6.81 22.74 2.03
CA PHE A 330 7.16 21.85 0.92
C PHE A 330 6.01 20.94 0.53
N ASN A 331 5.22 20.52 1.51
CA ASN A 331 4.03 19.72 1.33
C ASN A 331 3.16 19.89 2.57
N ARG A 332 2.06 20.64 2.43
CA ARG A 332 1.14 20.95 3.54
C ARG A 332 0.54 19.64 4.07
N SER A 333 1.01 19.22 5.24
CA SER A 333 0.64 17.97 5.89
C SER A 333 0.59 18.16 7.40
N HIS A 334 -0.42 17.60 8.06
CA HIS A 334 -0.57 17.65 9.51
C HIS A 334 0.54 16.91 10.26
N TRP A 335 1.30 16.03 9.58
CA TRP A 335 2.41 15.32 10.19
C TRP A 335 3.57 16.23 10.60
N TRP A 336 3.77 17.39 9.94
CA TRP A 336 4.83 18.34 10.32
C TRP A 336 4.63 18.93 11.74
N PRO A 337 3.49 19.56 12.07
CA PRO A 337 3.26 20.06 13.42
C PRO A 337 3.12 18.94 14.46
N ILE A 338 2.57 17.77 14.09
CA ILE A 338 2.52 16.61 15.00
C ILE A 338 3.92 16.13 15.37
N ALA A 339 4.81 16.00 14.38
CA ALA A 339 6.20 15.63 14.60
C ALA A 339 6.93 16.66 15.49
N ALA A 340 6.74 17.95 15.24
CA ALA A 340 7.30 19.02 16.08
C ALA A 340 6.79 18.93 17.53
N ALA A 341 5.50 18.68 17.74
CA ALA A 341 4.91 18.51 19.07
C ALA A 341 5.47 17.28 19.80
N HIS A 342 5.77 16.19 19.09
CA HIS A 342 6.44 15.01 19.66
C HIS A 342 7.89 15.31 20.12
N LEU A 343 8.57 16.24 19.46
CA LEU A 343 9.95 16.64 19.82
C LEU A 343 10.00 17.64 20.98
N LEU A 344 8.92 18.40 21.20
CA LEU A 344 8.81 19.41 22.27
C LEU A 344 7.63 19.08 23.22
N PRO A 345 7.71 17.97 23.97
CA PRO A 345 6.61 17.49 24.82
C PRO A 345 6.29 18.42 26.00
N GLU A 346 7.14 19.40 26.29
CA GLU A 346 6.88 20.47 27.25
C GLU A 346 5.83 21.49 26.77
N ASN A 347 5.63 21.66 25.47
CA ASN A 347 4.61 22.59 24.92
C ASN A 347 3.91 22.06 23.63
N PRO A 348 3.38 20.83 23.63
CA PRO A 348 2.72 20.27 22.45
C PRO A 348 1.41 20.99 22.12
N SER A 349 0.73 21.53 23.14
CA SER A 349 -0.57 22.20 22.99
C SER A 349 -0.46 23.42 22.06
N TYR A 350 0.51 24.32 22.30
CA TYR A 350 0.68 25.54 21.48
C TYR A 350 0.82 25.23 19.97
N PHE A 351 1.71 24.33 19.60
CA PHE A 351 1.97 24.02 18.19
C PHE A 351 0.78 23.33 17.51
N LEU A 352 0.10 22.43 18.23
CA LEU A 352 -1.03 21.68 17.69
C LEU A 352 -2.26 22.58 17.53
N HIS A 353 -2.54 23.48 18.48
CA HIS A 353 -3.63 24.46 18.35
C HIS A 353 -3.40 25.45 17.22
N GLU A 354 -2.18 25.98 17.10
CA GLU A 354 -1.85 26.89 15.99
C GLU A 354 -1.91 26.18 14.64
N ALA A 355 -1.50 24.91 14.57
CA ALA A 355 -1.67 24.12 13.36
C ALA A 355 -3.15 23.83 13.07
N PHE A 356 -3.92 23.43 14.08
CA PHE A 356 -5.34 23.12 13.95
C PHE A 356 -6.12 24.25 13.26
N LYS A 357 -5.86 25.50 13.64
CA LYS A 357 -6.46 26.70 13.00
C LYS A 357 -6.08 26.84 11.52
N ARG A 358 -4.86 26.45 11.13
CA ARG A 358 -4.41 26.52 9.73
C ARG A 358 -4.98 25.41 8.86
N PHE A 359 -5.40 24.28 9.44
CA PHE A 359 -5.96 23.15 8.71
C PHE A 359 -7.49 23.19 8.74
N SER A 360 -8.10 24.28 8.26
CA SER A 360 -9.55 24.53 8.33
C SER A 360 -10.29 24.36 6.99
N GLU A 361 -9.60 23.94 5.93
CA GLU A 361 -10.22 23.80 4.60
C GLU A 361 -11.06 22.53 4.50
N ASP A 362 -11.87 22.47 3.44
CA ASP A 362 -12.60 21.26 3.04
C ASP A 362 -11.63 20.08 2.90
N TYR A 363 -12.08 18.88 3.24
CA TYR A 363 -11.28 17.64 3.20
C TYR A 363 -10.11 17.56 4.20
N GLN A 364 -9.99 18.50 5.16
CA GLN A 364 -8.94 18.47 6.19
C GLN A 364 -9.46 18.02 7.58
N ALA A 365 -10.71 17.57 7.68
CA ALA A 365 -11.28 17.11 8.94
C ALA A 365 -10.49 15.92 9.55
N ASP A 366 -9.96 15.02 8.73
CA ASP A 366 -9.10 13.91 9.18
C ASP A 366 -7.77 14.40 9.75
N TYR A 367 -7.21 15.45 9.15
CA TYR A 367 -5.97 16.06 9.60
C TYR A 367 -6.16 16.69 10.98
N ARG A 368 -7.29 17.37 11.18
CA ARG A 368 -7.70 17.90 12.48
C ARG A 368 -7.94 16.78 13.49
N ALA A 369 -8.59 15.68 13.11
CA ALA A 369 -8.77 14.51 13.97
C ALA A 369 -7.43 13.90 14.47
N GLU A 370 -6.42 13.82 13.61
CA GLU A 370 -5.07 13.37 13.99
C GLU A 370 -4.38 14.35 14.95
N MET A 371 -4.57 15.66 14.77
CA MET A 371 -4.06 16.67 15.69
C MET A 371 -4.75 16.60 17.06
N VAL A 372 -6.08 16.49 17.11
CA VAL A 372 -6.82 16.36 18.36
C VAL A 372 -6.48 15.06 19.08
N TYR A 373 -6.31 13.96 18.34
CA TYR A 373 -5.76 12.73 18.90
C TYR A 373 -4.36 12.94 19.49
N THR A 374 -3.50 13.69 18.82
CA THR A 374 -2.15 14.00 19.32
C THR A 374 -2.19 14.88 20.57
N ILE A 375 -3.08 15.87 20.63
CA ILE A 375 -3.36 16.68 21.83
C ILE A 375 -3.79 15.76 22.97
N PHE A 376 -4.79 14.90 22.72
CA PHE A 376 -5.25 13.92 23.70
C PHE A 376 -4.14 13.00 24.18
N LYS A 377 -3.24 12.56 23.29
CA LYS A 377 -2.13 11.66 23.65
C LYS A 377 -1.07 12.37 24.51
N LEU A 378 -0.62 13.55 24.08
CA LEU A 378 0.56 14.21 24.64
C LEU A 378 0.26 15.17 25.79
N VAL A 379 -0.88 15.88 25.76
CA VAL A 379 -1.20 16.89 26.77
C VAL A 379 -1.79 16.22 28.01
N LYS A 380 -1.41 16.72 29.19
CA LYS A 380 -2.00 16.30 30.48
C LYS A 380 -3.46 16.79 30.57
N LYS A 381 -4.20 16.36 31.61
CA LYS A 381 -5.68 16.41 31.80
C LYS A 381 -6.45 17.72 31.43
N THR A 382 -5.81 18.81 31.01
CA THR A 382 -6.39 20.15 30.82
C THR A 382 -7.12 20.38 29.48
N GLU A 383 -7.06 19.48 28.50
CA GLU A 383 -7.60 19.75 27.14
C GLU A 383 -8.95 19.07 26.84
N THR A 384 -9.57 18.38 27.82
CA THR A 384 -10.86 17.67 27.58
C THR A 384 -11.94 18.61 27.06
N GLY A 385 -12.00 19.85 27.55
CA GLY A 385 -12.96 20.85 27.09
C GLY A 385 -12.83 21.16 25.60
N PHE A 386 -11.61 21.41 25.13
CA PHE A 386 -11.34 21.63 23.70
C PHE A 386 -11.69 20.40 22.86
N ILE A 387 -11.29 19.21 23.30
CA ILE A 387 -11.56 17.96 22.59
C ILE A 387 -13.07 17.73 22.43
N LEU A 388 -13.85 17.93 23.50
CA LEU A 388 -15.30 17.80 23.45
C LEU A 388 -15.92 18.86 22.54
N ASP A 389 -15.44 20.10 22.61
CA ASP A 389 -15.97 21.15 21.75
C ASP A 389 -15.75 20.85 20.28
N TRP A 390 -14.52 20.49 19.91
CA TRP A 390 -14.20 20.02 18.56
C TRP A 390 -15.06 18.82 18.15
N PHE A 391 -15.15 17.79 18.98
CA PHE A 391 -15.85 16.54 18.65
C PHE A 391 -17.33 16.76 18.29
N TYR A 392 -17.97 17.78 18.88
CA TYR A 392 -19.37 18.09 18.62
C TYR A 392 -19.61 19.25 17.64
N THR A 393 -18.57 19.98 17.24
CA THR A 393 -18.67 21.10 16.29
C THR A 393 -18.09 20.76 14.92
N GLU A 394 -17.19 19.78 14.84
CA GLU A 394 -16.64 19.27 13.60
C GLU A 394 -17.71 18.51 12.81
N GLU A 395 -18.05 18.99 11.63
CA GLU A 395 -19.02 18.34 10.76
C GLU A 395 -18.35 17.19 9.99
N PRO A 396 -18.86 15.94 10.11
CA PRO A 396 -18.42 14.85 9.26
C PRO A 396 -18.63 15.16 7.78
N GLN A 397 -17.63 14.86 6.95
CA GLN A 397 -17.79 15.01 5.51
C GLN A 397 -18.70 13.92 4.93
N ARG A 398 -19.66 14.34 4.10
CA ARG A 398 -20.59 13.43 3.42
C ARG A 398 -19.86 12.44 2.53
N GLY A 399 -20.26 11.16 2.63
CA GLY A 399 -19.71 10.06 1.82
C GLY A 399 -18.36 9.52 2.29
N GLN A 400 -17.81 10.06 3.38
CA GLN A 400 -16.56 9.57 3.95
C GLN A 400 -16.83 8.46 4.96
N TYR A 401 -16.22 7.29 4.77
CA TYR A 401 -16.31 6.15 5.70
C TYR A 401 -14.93 5.50 5.90
N SER A 402 -14.34 5.53 7.09
CA SER A 402 -14.76 6.23 8.32
C SER A 402 -14.46 7.74 8.24
N HIS A 403 -15.34 8.58 8.77
CA HIS A 403 -15.09 10.04 8.88
C HIS A 403 -14.20 10.40 10.08
N CYS A 404 -13.83 11.68 10.17
CA CYS A 404 -12.91 12.27 11.14
C CYS A 404 -13.14 11.87 12.62
N LEU A 405 -14.38 11.92 13.13
CA LEU A 405 -14.69 11.57 14.53
C LEU A 405 -14.46 10.08 14.80
N ALA A 406 -14.84 9.21 13.86
CA ALA A 406 -14.58 7.78 13.95
C ALA A 406 -13.07 7.45 13.89
N ILE A 407 -12.30 8.21 13.11
CA ILE A 407 -10.83 8.12 13.09
C ILE A 407 -10.24 8.49 14.46
N PHE A 408 -10.66 9.62 15.04
CA PHE A 408 -10.24 10.05 16.36
C PHE A 408 -10.56 9.01 17.43
N MET A 409 -11.81 8.55 17.52
CA MET A 409 -12.23 7.56 18.52
C MET A 409 -11.45 6.26 18.41
N ARG A 410 -11.27 5.73 17.19
CA ARG A 410 -10.48 4.50 16.97
C ARG A 410 -9.07 4.65 17.50
N LYS A 411 -8.42 5.80 17.29
CA LYS A 411 -7.05 6.03 17.75
C LYS A 411 -6.98 6.27 19.26
N ALA A 412 -7.90 7.06 19.82
CA ALA A 412 -7.98 7.30 21.25
C ALA A 412 -8.18 6.00 22.04
N ALA A 413 -9.03 5.09 21.54
CA ALA A 413 -9.30 3.79 22.15
C ALA A 413 -8.07 2.86 22.23
N LEU A 414 -7.04 3.07 21.40
CA LEU A 414 -5.79 2.30 21.46
C LEU A 414 -4.90 2.71 22.64
N ILE A 415 -5.20 3.83 23.32
CA ILE A 415 -4.48 4.25 24.53
C ILE A 415 -5.16 3.56 25.73
N PRO A 416 -4.54 2.56 26.37
CA PRO A 416 -5.16 1.88 27.50
C PRO A 416 -5.21 2.78 28.75
N GLY A 417 -6.22 2.56 29.59
CA GLY A 417 -6.31 3.10 30.95
C GLY A 417 -7.34 4.20 31.16
N ALA A 418 -7.40 4.70 32.40
CA ALA A 418 -8.43 5.62 32.90
C ALA A 418 -8.51 6.93 32.12
N LYS A 419 -7.42 7.43 31.51
CA LYS A 419 -7.44 8.65 30.70
C LYS A 419 -8.43 8.53 29.52
N THR A 420 -8.40 7.38 28.85
CA THR A 420 -9.26 7.08 27.71
C THR A 420 -10.68 6.84 28.15
N ARG A 421 -10.90 6.00 29.16
CA ARG A 421 -12.24 5.76 29.73
C ARG A 421 -12.91 7.09 30.15
N ASN A 422 -12.19 7.96 30.85
CA ASN A 422 -12.70 9.27 31.24
C ASN A 422 -13.07 10.18 30.05
N LEU A 423 -12.30 10.17 28.96
CA LEU A 423 -12.65 10.92 27.75
C LEU A 423 -13.96 10.41 27.15
N PHE A 424 -14.10 9.10 26.99
CA PHE A 424 -15.30 8.50 26.41
C PHE A 424 -16.53 8.67 27.32
N ALA A 425 -16.34 8.63 28.64
CA ALA A 425 -17.39 8.96 29.60
C ALA A 425 -17.80 10.44 29.49
N ALA A 426 -16.84 11.34 29.28
CA ALA A 426 -17.13 12.75 29.08
C ALA A 426 -17.89 13.01 27.76
N ILE A 427 -17.56 12.28 26.69
CA ILE A 427 -18.32 12.30 25.42
C ILE A 427 -19.76 11.84 25.68
N ILE A 428 -19.96 10.67 26.31
CA ILE A 428 -21.31 10.12 26.54
C ILE A 428 -22.15 11.03 27.46
N ASN A 429 -21.53 11.65 28.46
CA ASN A 429 -22.21 12.56 29.40
C ASN A 429 -22.47 13.96 28.84
N ASP A 430 -21.81 14.39 27.75
CA ASP A 430 -22.03 15.71 27.16
C ASP A 430 -23.51 15.87 26.74
N LYS A 431 -24.09 17.04 26.98
CA LYS A 431 -25.48 17.36 26.60
C LYS A 431 -25.73 17.25 25.08
N ARG A 432 -24.67 17.34 24.27
CA ARG A 432 -24.71 17.22 22.81
C ARG A 432 -24.68 15.78 22.33
N PHE A 433 -24.51 14.78 23.20
CA PHE A 433 -24.44 13.37 22.83
C PHE A 433 -25.62 12.87 21.97
N GLY A 434 -26.83 13.38 22.24
CA GLY A 434 -28.03 13.09 21.43
C GLY A 434 -27.96 13.57 19.97
N LYS A 435 -26.94 14.36 19.60
CA LYS A 435 -26.73 14.86 18.24
C LYS A 435 -25.76 14.02 17.41
N LEU A 436 -25.08 13.03 18.01
CA LEU A 436 -24.11 12.22 17.26
C LEU A 436 -24.77 11.48 16.11
N ASP A 437 -24.08 11.47 14.98
CA ASP A 437 -24.46 10.71 13.80
C ASP A 437 -24.33 9.19 14.06
N TRP A 438 -24.93 8.39 13.17
CA TRP A 438 -24.92 6.93 13.30
C TRP A 438 -23.52 6.33 13.26
N GLN A 439 -22.60 6.82 12.41
CA GLN A 439 -21.26 6.25 12.32
C GLN A 439 -20.45 6.54 13.60
N SER A 440 -20.58 7.74 14.15
CA SER A 440 -19.99 8.06 15.45
C SER A 440 -20.53 7.17 16.56
N LEU A 441 -21.86 6.98 16.61
CA LEU A 441 -22.50 6.13 17.61
C LEU A 441 -22.12 4.65 17.44
N ASP A 442 -22.11 4.13 16.21
CA ASP A 442 -21.65 2.77 15.88
C ASP A 442 -20.22 2.53 16.34
N LYS A 443 -19.33 3.48 16.06
CA LYS A 443 -17.92 3.38 16.46
C LYS A 443 -17.78 3.39 17.97
N LEU A 444 -18.51 4.28 18.65
CA LEU A 444 -18.53 4.39 20.10
C LEU A 444 -19.03 3.10 20.75
N THR A 445 -20.17 2.57 20.32
CA THR A 445 -20.74 1.31 20.81
C THR A 445 -19.74 0.16 20.69
N LYS A 446 -19.09 0.01 19.53
CA LYS A 446 -18.06 -1.03 19.31
C LYS A 446 -16.87 -0.89 20.25
N ILE A 447 -16.44 0.35 20.54
CA ILE A 447 -15.36 0.61 21.48
C ILE A 447 -15.78 0.24 22.91
N ILE A 448 -16.94 0.71 23.37
CA ILE A 448 -17.40 0.43 24.74
C ILE A 448 -17.67 -1.06 24.95
N ASN A 449 -18.30 -1.74 23.99
CA ASN A 449 -18.53 -3.18 24.05
C ASN A 449 -17.22 -3.99 24.17
N SER A 450 -16.10 -3.46 23.68
CA SER A 450 -14.78 -4.12 23.81
C SER A 450 -14.17 -4.00 25.21
N TRP A 451 -14.74 -3.18 26.10
CA TRP A 451 -14.24 -2.93 27.45
C TRP A 451 -14.96 -3.69 28.55
N VAL A 452 -16.04 -4.39 28.20
CA VAL A 452 -16.92 -5.12 29.11
C VAL A 452 -17.04 -6.57 28.65
N ASP A 453 -17.29 -7.48 29.59
CA ASP A 453 -17.43 -8.92 29.28
C ASP A 453 -18.72 -9.25 28.52
N ARG A 454 -19.75 -8.44 28.71
CA ARG A 454 -21.04 -8.56 28.03
C ARG A 454 -21.34 -7.29 27.26
N PRO A 455 -21.66 -7.37 25.95
CA PRO A 455 -22.01 -6.19 25.16
C PRO A 455 -23.12 -5.37 25.82
N ILE A 456 -22.93 -4.05 25.92
CA ILE A 456 -23.95 -3.11 26.41
C ILE A 456 -25.12 -3.03 25.42
N ILE A 457 -24.78 -3.10 24.13
CA ILE A 457 -25.72 -3.20 23.03
C ILE A 457 -25.32 -4.44 22.23
N ASP A 458 -26.26 -5.34 22.00
CA ASP A 458 -26.00 -6.56 21.24
C ASP A 458 -25.62 -6.23 19.77
N PRO A 459 -24.53 -6.79 19.22
CA PRO A 459 -24.11 -6.50 17.85
C PRO A 459 -25.15 -6.87 16.78
N GLU A 460 -25.89 -7.98 16.96
CA GLU A 460 -26.93 -8.39 16.01
C GLU A 460 -28.13 -7.45 16.09
N GLU A 461 -28.54 -7.06 17.31
CA GLU A 461 -29.58 -6.05 17.54
C GLU A 461 -29.22 -4.73 16.81
N TRP A 462 -27.99 -4.26 17.00
CA TRP A 462 -27.47 -3.03 16.39
C TRP A 462 -27.38 -3.08 14.86
N GLU A 463 -27.00 -4.22 14.30
CA GLU A 463 -26.96 -4.42 12.84
C GLU A 463 -28.36 -4.43 12.23
N ASN A 464 -29.37 -4.90 12.96
CA ASN A 464 -30.75 -5.04 12.50
C ASN A 464 -31.61 -3.77 12.63
N VAL A 465 -31.13 -2.72 13.32
CA VAL A 465 -31.80 -1.41 13.43
C VAL A 465 -32.25 -0.93 12.04
N ARG A 466 -33.54 -0.67 11.85
CA ARG A 466 -34.08 -0.32 10.53
C ARG A 466 -34.06 1.19 10.31
N CYS A 467 -33.08 1.65 9.54
CA CYS A 467 -33.03 3.05 9.12
C CYS A 467 -33.99 3.30 7.94
N PRO A 468 -34.82 4.36 7.95
CA PRO A 468 -35.72 4.71 6.84
C PRO A 468 -34.97 5.11 5.56
N VAL A 469 -33.67 5.38 5.66
CA VAL A 469 -32.71 5.60 4.56
C VAL A 469 -31.46 4.75 4.81
N TYR A 470 -30.36 5.01 4.10
CA TYR A 470 -29.08 4.37 4.40
C TYR A 470 -28.53 4.85 5.75
N LYS A 471 -28.19 3.92 6.66
CA LYS A 471 -27.68 4.21 8.02
C LYS A 471 -26.54 5.24 8.02
N GLY A 472 -25.57 5.08 7.11
CA GLY A 472 -24.42 5.97 7.00
C GLY A 472 -24.78 7.37 6.53
N ASP A 473 -25.94 7.57 5.89
CA ASP A 473 -26.38 8.84 5.33
C ASP A 473 -27.43 9.57 6.19
N PHE A 474 -27.97 8.90 7.22
CA PHE A 474 -29.14 9.39 7.95
C PHE A 474 -28.95 10.82 8.46
N HIS A 475 -27.75 11.17 8.94
CA HIS A 475 -27.44 12.52 9.43
C HIS A 475 -27.72 13.62 8.38
N TRP A 476 -27.34 13.39 7.11
CA TRP A 476 -27.55 14.36 6.02
C TRP A 476 -28.92 14.23 5.34
N ARG A 477 -29.63 13.13 5.57
CA ARG A 477 -30.92 12.81 4.91
C ARG A 477 -32.08 12.74 5.89
N ARG A 478 -31.90 13.28 7.10
CA ARG A 478 -32.92 13.23 8.15
C ARG A 478 -34.22 13.89 7.72
N GLU A 479 -34.16 15.12 7.23
CA GLU A 479 -35.37 15.84 6.76
C GLU A 479 -36.08 15.09 5.62
N GLU A 480 -35.29 14.48 4.72
CA GLU A 480 -35.84 13.64 3.65
C GLU A 480 -36.54 12.40 4.22
N ALA A 481 -35.93 11.74 5.21
CA ALA A 481 -36.51 10.58 5.89
C ALA A 481 -37.80 10.94 6.64
N GLU A 482 -37.79 12.05 7.38
CA GLU A 482 -38.96 12.58 8.10
C GLU A 482 -40.10 12.89 7.14
N LYS A 483 -39.80 13.45 5.95
CA LYS A 483 -40.81 13.74 4.92
C LYS A 483 -41.34 12.48 4.23
N LYS A 484 -40.48 11.50 3.92
CA LYS A 484 -40.84 10.31 3.14
C LYS A 484 -41.44 9.19 3.99
N SER A 485 -41.05 9.09 5.26
CA SER A 485 -41.44 8.00 6.15
C SER A 485 -41.38 8.47 7.62
N PRO A 486 -42.27 9.39 8.04
CA PRO A 486 -42.24 10.00 9.36
C PRO A 486 -42.34 8.98 10.50
N GLU A 487 -43.23 7.99 10.37
CA GLU A 487 -43.42 6.92 11.38
C GLU A 487 -42.15 6.09 11.57
N LYS A 488 -41.60 5.52 10.49
CA LYS A 488 -40.34 4.76 10.53
C LYS A 488 -39.16 5.60 11.02
N THR A 489 -39.15 6.90 10.72
CA THR A 489 -38.12 7.80 11.22
C THR A 489 -38.26 8.02 12.72
N GLY A 490 -39.48 8.17 13.24
CA GLY A 490 -39.76 8.25 14.66
C GLY A 490 -39.38 6.97 15.42
N GLU A 491 -39.74 5.80 14.88
CA GLU A 491 -39.35 4.50 15.43
C GLU A 491 -37.82 4.36 15.49
N TYR A 492 -37.13 4.66 14.39
CA TYR A 492 -35.67 4.63 14.33
C TYR A 492 -35.06 5.57 15.37
N LEU A 493 -35.50 6.83 15.45
CA LEU A 493 -34.96 7.80 16.42
C LEU A 493 -35.18 7.34 17.87
N LYS A 494 -36.33 6.76 18.19
CA LYS A 494 -36.62 6.20 19.50
C LYS A 494 -35.65 5.06 19.85
N GLU A 495 -35.44 4.14 18.92
CA GLU A 495 -34.50 3.02 19.07
C GLU A 495 -33.05 3.53 19.28
N ILE A 496 -32.62 4.55 18.52
CA ILE A 496 -31.33 5.22 18.73
C ILE A 496 -31.22 5.85 20.12
N ASP A 497 -32.26 6.50 20.60
CA ASP A 497 -32.25 7.15 21.91
C ASP A 497 -32.21 6.12 23.06
N GLU A 498 -32.86 4.97 22.91
CA GLU A 498 -32.74 3.84 23.84
C GLU A 498 -31.28 3.34 23.91
N TYR A 499 -30.59 3.20 22.78
CA TYR A 499 -29.16 2.84 22.76
C TYR A 499 -28.27 3.89 23.41
N ARG A 500 -28.54 5.17 23.19
CA ARG A 500 -27.81 6.26 23.85
C ARG A 500 -28.00 6.19 25.37
N GLN A 501 -29.20 5.88 25.84
CA GLN A 501 -29.47 5.71 27.26
C GLN A 501 -28.73 4.49 27.83
N LYS A 502 -28.76 3.34 27.15
CA LYS A 502 -27.96 2.15 27.54
C LYS A 502 -26.47 2.49 27.67
N LEU A 503 -25.90 3.27 26.74
CA LEU A 503 -24.50 3.72 26.83
C LEU A 503 -24.24 4.64 28.03
N ARG A 504 -25.16 5.58 28.34
CA ARG A 504 -25.05 6.44 29.53
C ARG A 504 -25.06 5.63 30.82
N ASP A 505 -26.02 4.72 30.94
CA ASP A 505 -26.20 3.90 32.14
C ASP A 505 -25.04 2.90 32.32
N SER A 506 -24.33 2.58 31.25
CA SER A 506 -23.17 1.68 31.29
C SER A 506 -21.89 2.30 31.85
N ILE A 507 -21.78 3.64 31.95
CA ILE A 507 -20.52 4.30 32.33
C ILE A 507 -19.90 3.71 33.62
N PRO A 508 -20.66 3.48 34.72
CA PRO A 508 -20.09 2.89 35.93
C PRO A 508 -19.49 1.49 35.75
N LEU A 509 -19.87 0.75 34.71
CA LEU A 509 -19.41 -0.62 34.46
C LEU A 509 -17.99 -0.68 33.88
N TRP A 510 -17.53 0.40 33.25
CA TRP A 510 -16.25 0.44 32.55
C TRP A 510 -15.42 1.68 32.82
N ASN A 511 -15.91 2.68 33.56
CA ASN A 511 -15.15 3.87 33.91
C ASN A 511 -14.72 3.86 35.39
N GLU A 512 -13.89 2.87 35.75
CA GLU A 512 -13.21 2.76 37.05
C GLU A 512 -11.75 3.25 36.99
#